data_AF-M5JLF2-F1
#
_entry.id   AF-M5JLF2-F1
#
_cell.length_a   1.000
_cell.length_b   1.000
_cell.length_c   1.000
_cell.angle_alpha   90.00
_cell.angle_beta   90.00
_cell.angle_gamma   90.00
#
_symmetry.space_group_name_H-M   'P 1'
#
loop_
_entity.id
_entity.type
_entity.pdbx_description
1 polymer ?
#
loop_
_entity_poly.entity_id
_entity_poly.type
_entity_poly.pdbx_seq_one_letter_code
_entity_poly.pdbx_strand_id
1 'polypeptide(L)'
;MADANKPPKLLYKYRAFSPRLLDMLVADELYYSDPGDFNDPLDCRPSFDANLPNHELESILSRMREQRALAEMQAAAKSLKYRGPKTIEHIARHSHKEAARLLEDIRYHATDPSYEVDDPLKSILRGYLEGELLRRYDRGIVSFGVRATCPLMWSHYGDQHHGICAAYSVPPDAVPHLHKIAYGGSRKVLASDVAVMENDVAARRRVDEAVLLRKAASWRYEREWRLIGKRGVQDSPLELEEVIFGIRCKATVKFTIAQALANRSRPVRFYEMRELFGTFRLKKYALNTDELSASLPRRSRTVFEMFEDLDETGAEVLPKQ
;
A
#
# COMPACT_ATOMS: atom_id res chain seq x y z
N MET A 1 27.30 -9.47 -11.54
CA MET A 1 25.83 -9.29 -11.68
C MET A 1 25.23 -9.50 -10.30
N ALA A 2 24.70 -8.44 -9.66
CA ALA A 2 24.12 -8.58 -8.33
C ALA A 2 22.84 -9.42 -8.41
N ASP A 3 22.73 -10.39 -7.52
CA ASP A 3 21.65 -11.37 -7.43
C ASP A 3 20.27 -10.68 -7.50
N ALA A 4 19.52 -10.94 -8.58
CA ALA A 4 18.31 -10.19 -8.93
C ALA A 4 17.19 -10.33 -7.90
N ASN A 5 17.31 -11.28 -6.97
CA ASN A 5 16.36 -11.59 -5.90
C ASN A 5 16.78 -11.09 -4.51
N LYS A 6 17.97 -10.51 -4.34
CA LYS A 6 18.35 -9.96 -3.03
C LYS A 6 17.58 -8.66 -2.75
N PRO A 7 16.96 -8.50 -1.57
CA PRO A 7 16.31 -7.25 -1.21
C PRO A 7 17.30 -6.08 -1.23
N PRO A 8 16.86 -4.87 -1.60
CA PRO A 8 17.69 -3.68 -1.56
C PRO A 8 18.08 -3.36 -0.12
N LYS A 9 19.22 -2.67 0.06
CA LYS A 9 19.67 -2.25 1.40
C LYS A 9 18.65 -1.33 2.09
N LEU A 10 17.99 -0.48 1.31
CA LEU A 10 16.95 0.43 1.78
C LEU A 10 15.73 0.36 0.87
N LEU A 11 14.56 0.43 1.49
CA LEU A 11 13.25 0.59 0.86
C LEU A 11 12.74 2.02 1.11
N TYR A 12 12.06 2.61 0.12
CA TYR A 12 11.66 4.01 0.15
C TYR A 12 10.14 4.15 0.05
N LYS A 13 9.52 4.74 1.07
CA LYS A 13 8.09 5.03 1.13
C LYS A 13 7.84 6.53 1.02
N TYR A 14 7.24 6.94 -0.10
CA TYR A 14 6.84 8.32 -0.35
C TYR A 14 5.43 8.57 0.22
N ARG A 15 5.25 9.71 0.88
CA ARG A 15 3.98 10.10 1.50
C ARG A 15 3.79 11.62 1.54
N ALA A 16 2.54 12.03 1.38
CA ALA A 16 2.05 13.35 1.79
C ALA A 16 2.01 13.46 3.33
N PHE A 17 2.03 14.69 3.83
CA PHE A 17 1.83 14.93 5.26
C PHE A 17 0.37 14.62 5.64
N SER A 18 0.18 13.73 6.62
CA SER A 18 -1.14 13.25 7.04
C SER A 18 -1.04 12.58 8.43
N PRO A 19 -2.15 12.35 9.17
CA PRO A 19 -2.11 11.55 10.39
C PRO A 19 -1.46 10.18 10.19
N ARG A 20 -1.77 9.52 9.06
CA ARG A 20 -1.17 8.23 8.67
C ARG A 20 0.36 8.28 8.49
N LEU A 21 0.90 9.44 8.13
CA LEU A 21 2.36 9.62 8.10
C LEU A 21 2.93 9.65 9.52
N LEU A 22 2.21 10.25 10.47
CA LEU A 22 2.64 10.29 11.87
C LEU A 22 2.58 8.90 12.49
N ASP A 23 1.54 8.11 12.24
CA ASP A 23 1.47 6.70 12.66
C ASP A 23 2.70 5.93 12.13
N MET A 24 3.04 6.15 10.86
CA MET A 24 4.18 5.52 10.20
C MET A 24 5.56 5.92 10.77
N LEU A 25 5.74 7.16 11.19
CA LEU A 25 7.03 7.65 11.66
C LEU A 25 7.19 7.57 13.19
N VAL A 26 6.11 7.82 13.92
CA VAL A 26 6.12 8.02 15.37
C VAL A 26 5.59 6.78 16.10
N ALA A 27 4.47 6.22 15.65
CA ALA A 27 3.92 4.97 16.22
C ALA A 27 4.61 3.71 15.66
N ASP A 28 5.41 3.87 14.60
CA ASP A 28 6.09 2.76 13.92
C ASP A 28 5.12 1.77 13.27
N GLU A 29 4.01 2.27 12.72
CA GLU A 29 2.95 1.45 12.15
C GLU A 29 2.85 1.56 10.62
N LEU A 30 2.72 0.43 9.94
CA LEU A 30 2.46 0.38 8.51
C LEU A 30 1.00 0.02 8.23
N TYR A 31 0.38 0.75 7.31
CA TYR A 31 -0.93 0.39 6.79
C TYR A 31 -0.81 -0.46 5.53
N TYR A 32 -1.28 -1.70 5.65
CA TYR A 32 -1.38 -2.68 4.58
C TYR A 32 -2.69 -2.46 3.83
N SER A 33 -2.59 -1.77 2.70
CA SER A 33 -3.71 -1.37 1.84
C SER A 33 -4.41 -2.57 1.22
N ASP A 34 -5.73 -2.46 1.03
CA ASP A 34 -6.48 -3.39 0.21
C ASP A 34 -5.94 -3.36 -1.24
N PRO A 35 -5.66 -4.51 -1.87
CA PRO A 35 -5.27 -4.55 -3.27
C PRO A 35 -6.27 -3.85 -4.21
N GLY A 36 -7.56 -3.80 -3.85
CA GLY A 36 -8.61 -3.07 -4.58
C GLY A 36 -8.54 -1.54 -4.50
N ASP A 37 -7.80 -0.98 -3.54
CA ASP A 37 -7.69 0.48 -3.30
C ASP A 37 -6.52 1.13 -4.07
N PHE A 38 -5.86 0.40 -4.96
CA PHE A 38 -4.70 0.88 -5.69
C PHE A 38 -5.09 1.96 -6.71
N ASN A 39 -4.17 2.90 -6.94
CA ASN A 39 -4.43 4.07 -7.79
C ASN A 39 -4.55 3.73 -9.28
N ASP A 40 -3.98 2.62 -9.73
CA ASP A 40 -4.14 2.10 -11.08
C ASP A 40 -5.19 0.96 -11.06
N PRO A 41 -6.32 1.09 -11.78
CA PRO A 41 -7.38 0.08 -11.81
C PRO A 41 -6.96 -1.26 -12.47
N LEU A 42 -5.79 -1.31 -13.11
CA LEU A 42 -5.20 -2.51 -13.68
C LEU A 42 -4.21 -3.20 -12.72
N ASP A 43 -3.77 -2.53 -11.66
CA ASP A 43 -2.89 -3.11 -10.62
C ASP A 43 -3.73 -3.96 -9.67
N CYS A 44 -3.17 -5.08 -9.22
CA CYS A 44 -3.83 -6.06 -8.34
C CYS A 44 -5.18 -6.63 -8.81
N ARG A 45 -5.65 -6.28 -10.02
CA ARG A 45 -6.89 -6.80 -10.59
C ARG A 45 -6.62 -8.14 -11.28
N PRO A 46 -7.27 -9.25 -10.88
CA PRO A 46 -7.14 -10.51 -11.60
C PRO A 46 -7.60 -10.37 -13.05
N SER A 47 -6.89 -11.02 -13.97
CA SER A 47 -7.37 -11.22 -15.35
C SER A 47 -7.62 -12.71 -15.52
N PHE A 48 -8.86 -13.14 -15.42
CA PHE A 48 -9.16 -14.57 -15.35
C PHE A 48 -9.18 -15.17 -16.76
N ASP A 49 -8.36 -16.19 -16.98
CA ASP A 49 -8.37 -16.99 -18.20
C ASP A 49 -9.23 -18.23 -17.97
N ALA A 50 -10.43 -18.21 -18.55
CA ALA A 50 -11.44 -19.26 -18.45
C ALA A 50 -11.06 -20.48 -19.32
N ASN A 51 -9.88 -21.06 -19.08
CA ASN A 51 -9.28 -22.15 -19.85
C ASN A 51 -9.87 -23.53 -19.55
N LEU A 52 -11.05 -23.59 -18.95
CA LEU A 52 -11.78 -24.81 -18.59
C LEU A 52 -13.20 -24.80 -19.21
N PRO A 53 -13.83 -25.97 -19.37
CA PRO A 53 -15.24 -26.08 -19.75
C PRO A 53 -16.18 -25.38 -18.76
N ASN A 54 -17.35 -24.95 -19.23
CA ASN A 54 -18.31 -24.18 -18.42
C ASN A 54 -18.73 -24.90 -17.13
N HIS A 55 -18.94 -26.22 -17.16
CA HIS A 55 -19.32 -26.97 -15.95
C HIS A 55 -18.23 -26.97 -14.85
N GLU A 56 -16.95 -26.94 -15.23
CA GLU A 56 -15.85 -26.82 -14.26
C GLU A 56 -15.78 -25.38 -13.71
N LEU A 57 -15.97 -24.37 -14.56
CA LEU A 57 -16.03 -22.98 -14.14
C LEU A 57 -17.18 -22.71 -13.15
N GLU A 58 -18.35 -23.30 -13.41
CA GLU A 58 -19.50 -23.27 -12.50
C GLU A 58 -19.16 -23.93 -11.16
N SER A 59 -18.48 -25.08 -11.18
CA SER A 59 -18.02 -25.76 -9.96
C SER A 59 -17.05 -24.89 -9.14
N ILE A 60 -16.09 -24.24 -9.79
CA ILE A 60 -15.15 -23.30 -9.15
C ILE A 60 -15.93 -22.14 -8.53
N LEU A 61 -16.84 -21.52 -9.28
CA LEU A 61 -17.62 -20.38 -8.81
C LEU A 61 -18.52 -20.77 -7.63
N SER A 62 -19.21 -21.90 -7.70
CA SER A 62 -20.05 -22.42 -6.60
C SER A 62 -19.22 -22.59 -5.34
N ARG A 63 -18.07 -23.27 -5.45
CA ARG A 63 -17.16 -23.51 -4.32
C ARG A 63 -16.68 -22.20 -3.69
N MET A 64 -16.24 -21.23 -4.50
CA MET A 64 -15.78 -19.93 -3.99
C MET A 64 -16.90 -19.16 -3.27
N ARG A 65 -18.11 -19.18 -3.82
CA ARG A 65 -19.30 -18.55 -3.23
C ARG A 65 -19.70 -19.20 -1.92
N GLU A 66 -19.76 -20.52 -1.88
CA GLU A 66 -20.11 -21.29 -0.68
C GLU A 66 -19.12 -21.03 0.45
N GLN A 67 -17.82 -21.06 0.15
CA GLN A 67 -16.77 -20.78 1.13
C GLN A 67 -16.90 -19.37 1.71
N ARG A 68 -17.16 -18.37 0.86
CA ARG A 68 -17.29 -16.97 1.30
C ARG A 68 -18.53 -16.75 2.15
N ALA A 69 -19.69 -17.22 1.68
CA ALA A 69 -20.96 -17.12 2.40
C ALA A 69 -20.86 -17.81 3.77
N LEU A 70 -20.25 -19.00 3.81
CA LEU A 70 -19.98 -19.71 5.06
C LEU A 70 -19.11 -18.88 6.02
N ALA A 71 -18.01 -18.29 5.54
CA ALA A 71 -17.11 -17.48 6.37
C ALA A 71 -17.79 -16.22 6.91
N GLU A 72 -18.55 -15.51 6.07
CA GLU A 72 -19.31 -14.30 6.45
C GLU A 72 -20.38 -14.62 7.50
N MET A 73 -21.18 -15.66 7.27
CA MET A 73 -22.23 -16.08 8.19
C MET A 73 -21.67 -16.63 9.50
N GLN A 74 -20.56 -17.36 9.48
CA GLN A 74 -19.87 -17.80 10.70
C GLN A 74 -19.32 -16.63 11.50
N ALA A 75 -18.74 -15.61 10.85
CA ALA A 75 -18.28 -14.40 11.52
C ALA A 75 -19.46 -13.65 12.19
N ALA A 76 -20.58 -13.51 11.48
CA ALA A 76 -21.80 -12.91 12.00
C ALA A 76 -22.39 -13.70 13.19
N ALA A 77 -22.50 -15.02 13.05
CA ALA A 77 -22.99 -15.90 14.13
C ALA A 77 -22.11 -15.83 15.37
N LYS A 78 -20.78 -15.80 15.19
CA LYS A 78 -19.82 -15.63 16.29
C LYS A 78 -20.03 -14.31 17.03
N SER A 79 -20.27 -13.21 16.31
CA SER A 79 -20.58 -11.89 16.87
C SER A 79 -21.88 -11.92 17.69
N LEU A 80 -22.90 -12.62 17.18
CA LEU A 80 -24.19 -12.80 17.84
C LEU A 80 -24.21 -13.92 18.89
N LYS A 81 -23.05 -14.52 19.21
CA LYS A 81 -22.87 -15.64 20.14
C LYS A 81 -23.67 -16.91 19.81
N TYR A 82 -24.14 -17.08 18.57
CA TYR A 82 -24.73 -18.34 18.10
C TYR A 82 -23.62 -19.31 17.67
N ARG A 83 -23.51 -20.48 18.33
CA ARG A 83 -22.40 -21.43 18.12
C ARG A 83 -22.83 -22.90 18.01
N GLY A 84 -24.11 -23.18 17.76
CA GLY A 84 -24.63 -24.54 17.73
C GLY A 84 -24.32 -25.27 16.41
N PRO A 85 -24.12 -26.62 16.43
CA PRO A 85 -23.90 -27.42 15.23
C PRO A 85 -25.05 -27.30 14.23
N LYS A 86 -26.30 -27.19 14.70
CA LYS A 86 -27.49 -26.93 13.87
C LYS A 86 -27.41 -25.59 13.13
N THR A 87 -26.83 -24.56 13.76
CA THR A 87 -26.64 -23.25 13.14
C THR A 87 -25.61 -23.35 12.01
N ILE A 88 -24.50 -24.06 12.25
CA ILE A 88 -23.44 -24.27 11.25
C ILE A 88 -23.99 -25.05 10.03
N GLU A 89 -24.75 -26.12 10.28
CA GLU A 89 -25.37 -26.91 9.20
C GLU A 89 -26.39 -26.09 8.41
N HIS A 90 -27.20 -25.27 9.09
CA HIS A 90 -28.14 -24.37 8.43
C HIS A 90 -27.43 -23.33 7.54
N ILE A 91 -26.33 -22.74 8.04
CA ILE A 91 -25.49 -21.81 7.28
C ILE A 91 -24.92 -22.48 6.02
N ALA A 92 -24.39 -23.70 6.15
CA ALA A 92 -23.84 -24.44 5.01
C ALA A 92 -24.91 -24.71 3.95
N ARG A 93 -26.10 -25.17 4.36
CA ARG A 93 -27.24 -25.42 3.46
C ARG A 93 -27.71 -24.15 2.75
N HIS A 94 -27.76 -23.03 3.47
CA HIS A 94 -28.12 -21.74 2.89
C HIS A 94 -27.09 -21.29 1.85
N SER A 95 -25.80 -21.38 2.19
CA SER A 95 -24.67 -21.01 1.32
C SER A 95 -24.70 -21.78 0.00
N HIS A 96 -24.94 -23.10 0.06
CA HIS A 96 -25.10 -23.95 -1.13
C HIS A 96 -26.31 -23.53 -1.98
N LYS A 97 -27.47 -23.25 -1.35
CA LYS A 97 -28.67 -22.82 -2.07
C LYS A 97 -28.47 -21.47 -2.78
N GLU A 98 -27.78 -20.53 -2.14
CA GLU A 98 -27.45 -19.23 -2.75
C GLU A 98 -26.50 -19.38 -3.94
N ALA A 99 -25.47 -20.22 -3.82
CA ALA A 99 -24.57 -20.51 -4.94
C ALA A 99 -25.30 -21.15 -6.13
N ALA A 100 -26.16 -22.14 -5.87
CA ALA A 100 -26.97 -22.78 -6.90
C ALA A 100 -27.91 -21.80 -7.61
N ARG A 101 -28.58 -20.92 -6.85
CA ARG A 101 -29.47 -19.89 -7.41
C ARG A 101 -28.70 -18.90 -8.30
N LEU A 102 -27.52 -18.46 -7.86
CA LEU A 102 -26.66 -17.61 -8.67
C LEU A 102 -26.30 -18.26 -10.01
N LEU A 103 -25.96 -19.56 -10.00
CA LEU A 103 -25.65 -20.27 -11.24
C LEU A 103 -26.86 -20.38 -12.18
N GLU A 104 -28.06 -20.59 -11.62
CA GLU A 104 -29.31 -20.58 -12.39
C GLU A 104 -29.56 -19.21 -13.03
N ASP A 105 -29.41 -18.13 -12.27
CA ASP A 105 -29.52 -16.76 -12.77
C ASP A 105 -28.49 -16.48 -13.88
N ILE A 106 -27.24 -16.90 -13.70
CA ILE A 106 -26.18 -16.78 -14.72
C ILE A 106 -26.54 -17.53 -16.00
N ARG A 107 -27.02 -18.77 -15.89
CA ARG A 107 -27.45 -19.57 -17.05
C ARG A 107 -28.61 -18.91 -17.77
N TYR A 108 -29.59 -18.38 -17.05
CA TYR A 108 -30.70 -17.63 -17.63
C TYR A 108 -30.20 -16.40 -18.38
N HIS A 109 -29.38 -15.57 -17.75
CA HIS A 109 -28.81 -14.38 -18.39
C HIS A 109 -27.94 -14.71 -19.61
N ALA A 110 -27.23 -15.83 -19.61
CA ALA A 110 -26.43 -16.27 -20.76
C ALA A 110 -27.28 -16.60 -22.01
N THR A 111 -28.60 -16.72 -21.88
CA THR A 111 -29.52 -16.91 -23.02
C THR A 111 -29.97 -15.62 -23.68
N ASP A 112 -29.58 -14.45 -23.14
CA ASP A 112 -29.95 -13.15 -23.70
C ASP A 112 -29.37 -12.98 -25.12
N PRO A 113 -30.22 -12.76 -26.15
CA PRO A 113 -29.78 -12.67 -27.54
C PRO A 113 -29.00 -11.39 -27.86
N SER A 114 -28.94 -10.41 -26.93
CA SER A 114 -28.15 -9.19 -27.11
C SER A 114 -26.65 -9.39 -26.94
N TYR A 115 -26.20 -10.56 -26.45
CA TYR A 115 -24.79 -10.87 -26.32
C TYR A 115 -24.12 -11.15 -27.68
N GLU A 116 -23.19 -10.28 -28.07
CA GLU A 116 -22.35 -10.44 -29.27
C GLU A 116 -21.01 -11.13 -28.93
N VAL A 117 -21.08 -12.29 -28.24
CA VAL A 117 -19.89 -13.10 -27.89
C VAL A 117 -20.13 -14.57 -28.15
N ASP A 118 -19.07 -15.31 -28.50
CA ASP A 118 -19.17 -16.74 -28.89
C ASP A 118 -19.73 -17.65 -27.77
N ASP A 119 -19.38 -17.36 -26.52
CA ASP A 119 -19.78 -18.15 -25.35
C ASP A 119 -20.23 -17.21 -24.21
N PRO A 120 -21.49 -16.73 -24.23
CA PRO A 120 -22.01 -15.79 -23.23
C PRO A 120 -21.90 -16.34 -21.81
N LEU A 121 -22.18 -17.63 -21.61
CA LEU A 121 -22.07 -18.29 -20.31
C LEU A 121 -20.64 -18.20 -19.76
N LYS A 122 -19.63 -18.55 -20.57
CA LYS A 122 -18.22 -18.42 -20.17
C LYS A 122 -17.82 -16.97 -19.88
N SER A 123 -18.29 -16.02 -20.68
CA SER A 123 -18.01 -14.60 -20.49
C SER A 123 -18.55 -14.07 -19.15
N ILE A 124 -19.79 -14.42 -18.81
CA ILE A 124 -20.43 -14.06 -17.55
C ILE A 124 -19.71 -14.75 -16.37
N LEU A 125 -19.48 -16.07 -16.46
CA LEU A 125 -18.76 -16.83 -15.42
C LEU A 125 -17.39 -16.24 -15.14
N ARG A 126 -16.62 -15.86 -16.18
CA ARG A 126 -15.33 -15.18 -16.04
C ARG A 126 -15.44 -13.92 -15.18
N GLY A 127 -16.43 -13.06 -15.45
CA GLY A 127 -16.62 -11.82 -14.68
C GLY A 127 -16.92 -12.08 -13.20
N TYR A 128 -17.77 -13.07 -12.91
CA TYR A 128 -18.05 -13.48 -11.53
C TYR A 128 -16.82 -14.08 -10.83
N LEU A 129 -16.05 -14.92 -11.52
CA LEU A 129 -14.82 -15.54 -11.02
C LEU A 129 -13.72 -14.51 -10.73
N GLU A 130 -13.54 -13.49 -11.58
CA GLU A 130 -12.64 -12.37 -11.32
C GLU A 130 -13.02 -11.63 -10.03
N GLY A 131 -14.33 -11.36 -9.85
CA GLY A 131 -14.85 -10.69 -8.67
C GLY A 131 -14.67 -11.52 -7.39
N GLU A 132 -14.94 -12.82 -7.43
CA GLU A 132 -14.72 -13.70 -6.28
C GLU A 132 -13.23 -13.87 -5.96
N LEU A 133 -12.37 -13.97 -6.97
CA LEU A 133 -10.94 -14.10 -6.77
C LEU A 133 -10.36 -12.85 -6.12
N LEU A 134 -10.77 -11.65 -6.55
CA LEU A 134 -10.34 -10.39 -5.92
C LEU A 134 -10.78 -10.31 -4.45
N ARG A 135 -12.05 -10.66 -4.16
CA ARG A 135 -12.60 -10.64 -2.78
C ARG A 135 -11.95 -11.66 -1.85
N ARG A 136 -11.43 -12.76 -2.40
CA ARG A 136 -10.73 -13.80 -1.64
C ARG A 136 -9.43 -13.28 -1.03
N TYR A 137 -8.80 -12.26 -1.61
CA TYR A 137 -7.58 -11.68 -1.06
C TYR A 137 -7.89 -10.86 0.20
N ASP A 138 -7.57 -11.45 1.36
CA ASP A 138 -7.65 -10.79 2.66
C ASP A 138 -6.33 -10.13 3.09
N ARG A 139 -5.29 -10.29 2.28
CA ARG A 139 -3.97 -9.73 2.47
C ARG A 139 -3.93 -8.27 2.05
N GLY A 140 -3.19 -7.47 2.81
CA GLY A 140 -2.89 -6.11 2.42
C GLY A 140 -1.44 -5.95 1.95
N ILE A 141 -1.19 -4.84 1.28
CA ILE A 141 0.10 -4.53 0.64
C ILE A 141 0.65 -3.20 1.16
N VAL A 142 1.96 -3.17 1.42
CA VAL A 142 2.73 -1.92 1.54
C VAL A 142 3.75 -1.85 0.41
N SER A 143 3.60 -0.84 -0.45
CA SER A 143 4.48 -0.63 -1.62
C SER A 143 5.63 0.32 -1.32
N PHE A 144 6.84 -0.09 -1.67
CA PHE A 144 8.08 0.67 -1.53
C PHE A 144 8.82 0.77 -2.87
N GLY A 145 9.48 1.89 -3.12
CA GLY A 145 10.48 1.99 -4.19
C GLY A 145 11.89 1.67 -3.69
N VAL A 146 12.88 1.62 -4.60
CA VAL A 146 14.31 1.41 -4.24
C VAL A 146 15.18 2.66 -4.38
N ARG A 147 14.59 3.82 -4.67
CA ARG A 147 15.32 5.07 -4.87
C ARG A 147 14.57 6.24 -4.25
N ALA A 148 15.28 7.12 -3.55
CA ALA A 148 14.79 8.43 -3.12
C ALA A 148 14.90 9.53 -4.20
N THR A 149 15.66 9.29 -5.28
CA THR A 149 16.05 10.32 -6.26
C THR A 149 15.18 10.33 -7.52
N CYS A 150 14.03 9.65 -7.52
CA CYS A 150 13.16 9.53 -8.70
C CYS A 150 12.16 10.71 -8.74
N PRO A 151 12.27 11.66 -9.69
CA PRO A 151 11.37 12.82 -9.73
C PRO A 151 9.90 12.42 -9.90
N LEU A 152 9.61 11.37 -10.70
CA LEU A 152 8.25 10.87 -10.88
C LEU A 152 7.64 10.32 -9.57
N MET A 153 8.43 9.63 -8.75
CA MET A 153 7.95 9.16 -7.44
C MET A 153 7.58 10.32 -6.52
N TRP A 154 8.39 11.38 -6.51
CA TRP A 154 8.07 12.60 -5.76
C TRP A 154 6.83 13.32 -6.31
N SER A 155 6.65 13.36 -7.62
CA SER A 155 5.47 13.98 -8.24
C SER A 155 4.17 13.24 -7.90
N HIS A 156 4.16 11.90 -7.98
CA HIS A 156 2.96 11.09 -7.75
C HIS A 156 2.69 10.79 -6.28
N TYR A 157 3.72 10.39 -5.54
CA TYR A 157 3.57 9.84 -4.19
C TYR A 157 4.18 10.72 -3.09
N GLY A 158 5.05 11.66 -3.47
CA GLY A 158 5.66 12.66 -2.58
C GLY A 158 4.90 13.98 -2.55
N ASP A 159 3.59 13.97 -2.83
CA ASP A 159 2.70 15.13 -2.78
C ASP A 159 3.20 16.31 -3.64
N GLN A 160 3.49 16.04 -4.92
CA GLN A 160 4.08 17.03 -5.83
C GLN A 160 5.34 17.68 -5.26
N HIS A 161 6.19 16.87 -4.61
CA HIS A 161 7.42 17.26 -3.91
C HIS A 161 7.25 18.07 -2.61
N HIS A 162 6.03 18.22 -2.07
CA HIS A 162 5.79 18.84 -0.75
C HIS A 162 5.93 17.86 0.42
N GLY A 163 5.78 16.56 0.13
CA GLY A 163 5.78 15.50 1.12
C GLY A 163 7.18 15.05 1.54
N ILE A 164 7.25 13.82 2.02
CA ILE A 164 8.48 13.18 2.51
C ILE A 164 8.65 11.79 1.89
N CYS A 165 9.86 11.25 2.03
CA CYS A 165 10.21 9.88 1.73
C CYS A 165 10.91 9.25 2.95
N ALA A 166 10.30 8.24 3.54
CA ALA A 166 10.89 7.45 4.62
C ALA A 166 11.72 6.30 4.03
N ALA A 167 12.94 6.11 4.52
CA ALA A 167 13.81 5.01 4.12
C ALA A 167 13.91 3.98 5.24
N TYR A 168 13.71 2.72 4.88
CA TYR A 168 13.71 1.60 5.82
C TYR A 168 14.80 0.59 5.49
N SER A 169 15.51 0.09 6.50
CA SER A 169 16.28 -1.15 6.36
C SER A 169 15.37 -2.37 6.59
N VAL A 170 15.77 -3.52 6.05
CA VAL A 170 14.98 -4.75 6.05
C VAL A 170 15.61 -5.77 6.99
N PRO A 171 15.04 -6.00 8.19
CA PRO A 171 15.44 -7.07 9.08
C PRO A 171 15.32 -8.47 8.43
N PRO A 172 16.14 -9.47 8.85
CA PRO A 172 16.14 -10.80 8.24
C PRO A 172 14.79 -11.52 8.26
N ASP A 173 14.01 -11.33 9.33
CA ASP A 173 12.67 -11.89 9.53
C ASP A 173 11.60 -11.23 8.66
N ALA A 174 11.82 -10.01 8.18
CA ALA A 174 10.94 -9.33 7.23
C ALA A 174 11.16 -9.77 5.77
N VAL A 175 12.35 -10.30 5.45
CA VAL A 175 12.73 -10.69 4.07
C VAL A 175 11.75 -11.69 3.42
N PRO A 176 11.27 -12.75 4.10
CA PRO A 176 10.32 -13.71 3.50
C PRO A 176 8.98 -13.10 3.08
N HIS A 177 8.62 -11.94 3.65
CA HIS A 177 7.35 -11.24 3.37
C HIS A 177 7.49 -10.13 2.32
N LEU A 178 8.72 -9.90 1.84
CA LEU A 178 9.06 -8.83 0.92
C LEU A 178 9.26 -9.37 -0.50
N HIS A 179 8.47 -8.88 -1.43
CA HIS A 179 8.39 -9.40 -2.78
C HIS A 179 8.70 -8.33 -3.82
N LYS A 180 9.51 -8.70 -4.81
CA LYS A 180 9.84 -7.81 -5.93
C LYS A 180 8.75 -7.86 -6.99
N ILE A 181 8.38 -6.71 -7.52
CA ILE A 181 7.42 -6.64 -8.62
C ILE A 181 8.05 -7.05 -9.95
N ALA A 182 7.32 -7.91 -10.67
CA ALA A 182 7.59 -8.24 -12.06
C ALA A 182 6.76 -7.34 -12.99
N TYR A 183 7.46 -6.62 -13.87
CA TYR A 183 6.84 -5.66 -14.78
C TYR A 183 6.53 -6.29 -16.14
N GLY A 184 5.28 -6.17 -16.58
CA GLY A 184 4.80 -6.72 -17.85
C GLY A 184 4.52 -8.23 -17.80
N GLY A 185 4.58 -8.84 -18.98
CA GLY A 185 4.16 -10.23 -19.19
C GLY A 185 2.66 -10.43 -19.01
N SER A 186 2.23 -11.70 -18.98
CA SER A 186 0.84 -12.06 -18.72
C SER A 186 0.51 -11.92 -17.23
N ARG A 187 -0.58 -11.21 -16.90
CA ARG A 187 -1.22 -11.23 -15.57
C ARG A 187 -2.43 -12.17 -15.50
N LYS A 188 -2.53 -13.08 -16.47
CA LYS A 188 -3.63 -14.04 -16.55
C LYS A 188 -3.55 -15.01 -15.38
N VAL A 189 -4.68 -15.23 -14.74
CA VAL A 189 -4.90 -16.26 -13.75
C VAL A 189 -5.67 -17.39 -14.43
N LEU A 190 -5.07 -18.57 -14.53
CA LEU A 190 -5.70 -19.72 -15.18
C LEU A 190 -6.79 -20.31 -14.28
N ALA A 191 -7.95 -20.59 -14.84
CA ALA A 191 -9.03 -21.30 -14.14
C ALA A 191 -8.55 -22.66 -13.59
N SER A 192 -7.70 -23.37 -14.35
CA SER A 192 -7.08 -24.62 -13.90
C SER A 192 -6.23 -24.46 -12.64
N ASP A 193 -5.54 -23.33 -12.45
CA ASP A 193 -4.78 -23.07 -11.23
C ASP A 193 -5.71 -22.75 -10.06
N VAL A 194 -6.76 -21.95 -10.28
CA VAL A 194 -7.76 -21.61 -9.26
C VAL A 194 -8.58 -22.83 -8.82
N ALA A 195 -8.77 -23.81 -9.71
CA ALA A 195 -9.43 -25.07 -9.39
C ALA A 195 -8.71 -25.84 -8.29
N VAL A 196 -7.36 -25.82 -8.28
CA VAL A 196 -6.53 -26.66 -7.41
C VAL A 196 -5.74 -25.90 -6.36
N MET A 197 -5.70 -24.56 -6.38
CA MET A 197 -4.87 -23.72 -5.49
C MET A 197 -5.07 -23.93 -3.98
N GLU A 198 -6.16 -24.56 -3.55
CA GLU A 198 -6.37 -24.91 -2.14
C GLU A 198 -5.50 -26.07 -1.68
N ASN A 199 -5.23 -27.00 -2.59
CA ASN A 199 -4.51 -28.24 -2.31
C ASN A 199 -3.12 -28.27 -2.99
N ASP A 200 -2.86 -27.38 -3.95
CA ASP A 200 -1.59 -27.24 -4.64
C ASP A 200 -0.94 -25.88 -4.33
N VAL A 201 0.17 -25.94 -3.57
CA VAL A 201 0.97 -24.78 -3.18
C VAL A 201 1.57 -24.06 -4.40
N ALA A 202 1.96 -24.80 -5.44
CA ALA A 202 2.52 -24.22 -6.66
C ALA A 202 1.44 -23.46 -7.46
N ALA A 203 0.25 -24.04 -7.58
CA ALA A 203 -0.89 -23.34 -8.19
C ALA A 203 -1.27 -22.08 -7.41
N ARG A 204 -1.35 -22.17 -6.08
CA ARG A 204 -1.58 -20.99 -5.22
C ARG A 204 -0.54 -19.90 -5.45
N ARG A 205 0.73 -20.28 -5.51
CA ARG A 205 1.82 -19.35 -5.76
C ARG A 205 1.69 -18.67 -7.12
N ARG A 206 1.34 -19.40 -8.19
CA ARG A 206 1.13 -18.82 -9.53
C ARG A 206 -0.02 -17.81 -9.53
N VAL A 207 -1.13 -18.15 -8.86
CA VAL A 207 -2.29 -17.25 -8.71
C VAL A 207 -1.90 -15.99 -7.93
N ASP A 208 -1.24 -16.13 -6.79
CA ASP A 208 -0.78 -15.02 -5.95
C ASP A 208 0.24 -14.12 -6.69
N GLU A 209 1.19 -14.72 -7.42
CA GLU A 209 2.16 -13.97 -8.22
C GLU A 209 1.48 -13.18 -9.35
N ALA A 210 0.50 -13.78 -10.03
CA ALA A 210 -0.23 -13.14 -11.12
C ALA A 210 -1.10 -11.97 -10.64
N VAL A 211 -1.70 -12.08 -9.45
CA VAL A 211 -2.56 -11.04 -8.88
C VAL A 211 -1.74 -9.97 -8.15
N LEU A 212 -0.86 -10.35 -7.23
CA LEU A 212 -0.24 -9.41 -6.29
C LEU A 212 1.12 -8.89 -6.74
N LEU A 213 1.81 -9.56 -7.67
CA LEU A 213 3.22 -9.29 -7.98
C LEU A 213 3.49 -8.89 -9.43
N ARG A 214 2.43 -8.62 -10.21
CA ARG A 214 2.52 -8.10 -11.58
C ARG A 214 2.03 -6.67 -11.67
N LYS A 215 2.75 -5.87 -12.47
CA LYS A 215 2.40 -4.47 -12.75
C LYS A 215 2.71 -4.12 -14.20
N ALA A 216 1.97 -3.16 -14.77
CA ALA A 216 2.20 -2.75 -16.16
C ALA A 216 3.61 -2.17 -16.35
N ALA A 217 4.19 -2.41 -17.54
CA ALA A 217 5.59 -2.06 -17.82
C ALA A 217 5.88 -0.54 -17.75
N SER A 218 4.86 0.29 -17.96
CA SER A 218 4.92 1.76 -17.81
C SER A 218 5.35 2.19 -16.40
N TRP A 219 5.02 1.40 -15.38
CA TRP A 219 5.34 1.70 -13.97
C TRP A 219 6.74 1.22 -13.53
N ARG A 220 7.57 0.69 -14.44
CA ARG A 220 8.90 0.13 -14.12
C ARG A 220 9.85 1.12 -13.45
N TYR A 221 9.61 2.43 -13.57
CA TYR A 221 10.41 3.46 -12.90
C TYR A 221 10.32 3.42 -11.37
N GLU A 222 9.23 2.89 -10.81
CA GLU A 222 9.03 2.77 -9.36
C GLU A 222 10.02 1.79 -8.73
N ARG A 223 10.38 0.73 -9.48
CA ARG A 223 11.20 -0.39 -9.00
C ARG A 223 10.64 -0.92 -7.69
N GLU A 224 9.38 -1.30 -7.73
CA GLU A 224 8.55 -1.57 -6.57
C GLU A 224 8.92 -2.90 -5.89
N TRP A 225 8.91 -2.87 -4.56
CA TRP A 225 8.85 -4.05 -3.70
C TRP A 225 7.61 -3.92 -2.81
N ARG A 226 6.91 -5.04 -2.62
CA ARG A 226 5.69 -5.14 -1.82
C ARG A 226 5.97 -5.96 -0.58
N LEU A 227 5.68 -5.38 0.58
CA LEU A 227 5.53 -6.14 1.82
C LEU A 227 4.08 -6.61 1.89
N ILE A 228 3.88 -7.92 2.07
CA ILE A 228 2.55 -8.54 2.06
C ILE A 228 2.25 -9.09 3.45
N GLY A 229 1.11 -8.70 4.02
CA GLY A 229 0.69 -9.09 5.36
C GLY A 229 -0.82 -9.06 5.52
N LYS A 230 -1.30 -9.08 6.77
CA LYS A 230 -2.73 -8.90 7.06
C LYS A 230 -3.17 -7.49 6.69
N ARG A 231 -4.34 -7.33 6.09
CA ARG A 231 -4.89 -6.01 5.76
C ARG A 231 -5.13 -5.17 7.02
N GLY A 232 -4.86 -3.87 6.93
CA GLY A 232 -5.03 -2.90 8.02
C GLY A 232 -3.73 -2.37 8.60
N VAL A 233 -3.83 -1.69 9.73
CA VAL A 233 -2.69 -1.15 10.49
C VAL A 233 -2.00 -2.30 11.24
N GLN A 234 -0.68 -2.35 11.17
CA GLN A 234 0.16 -3.30 11.89
C GLN A 234 1.48 -2.61 12.28
N ASP A 235 2.15 -3.11 13.31
CA ASP A 235 3.52 -2.71 13.64
C ASP A 235 4.45 -2.93 12.44
N SER A 236 5.37 -2.01 12.22
CA SER A 236 6.37 -2.08 11.17
C SER A 236 7.36 -3.21 11.47
N PRO A 237 7.51 -4.21 10.58
CA PRO A 237 8.61 -5.18 10.68
C PRO A 237 9.92 -4.62 10.10
N LEU A 238 9.95 -3.34 9.73
CA LEU A 238 11.07 -2.67 9.09
C LEU A 238 11.62 -1.57 9.99
N GLU A 239 12.88 -1.23 9.80
CA GLU A 239 13.60 -0.28 10.64
C GLU A 239 13.74 1.07 9.95
N LEU A 240 13.12 2.13 10.49
CA LEU A 240 13.22 3.48 9.95
C LEU A 240 14.65 4.02 10.12
N GLU A 241 15.29 4.32 8.99
CA GLU A 241 16.69 4.77 8.93
C GLU A 241 16.82 6.26 8.60
N GLU A 242 15.96 6.73 7.68
CA GLU A 242 16.06 8.09 7.14
C GLU A 242 14.69 8.69 6.91
N VAL A 243 14.58 9.99 7.14
CA VAL A 243 13.47 10.81 6.64
C VAL A 243 14.04 11.84 5.69
N ILE A 244 13.49 11.85 4.47
CA ILE A 244 13.96 12.67 3.37
C ILE A 244 12.82 13.62 3.00
N PHE A 245 13.07 14.93 2.99
CA PHE A 245 12.07 15.94 2.68
C PHE A 245 12.11 16.34 1.20
N GLY A 246 10.95 16.51 0.58
CA GLY A 246 10.85 16.96 -0.81
C GLY A 246 11.32 18.39 -1.00
N ILE A 247 11.66 18.78 -2.25
CA ILE A 247 12.21 20.11 -2.55
C ILE A 247 11.24 21.26 -2.23
N ARG A 248 9.94 20.99 -2.18
CA ARG A 248 8.90 21.96 -1.81
C ARG A 248 8.38 21.78 -0.38
N CYS A 249 9.01 20.89 0.40
CA CYS A 249 8.57 20.61 1.76
C CYS A 249 8.81 21.83 2.67
N LYS A 250 7.77 22.25 3.40
CA LYS A 250 7.81 23.44 4.27
C LYS A 250 8.75 23.22 5.46
N ALA A 251 9.47 24.25 5.86
CA ALA A 251 10.37 24.22 7.01
C ALA A 251 9.66 23.81 8.32
N THR A 252 8.39 24.20 8.50
CA THR A 252 7.58 23.79 9.65
C THR A 252 7.36 22.29 9.71
N VAL A 253 7.10 21.64 8.58
CA VAL A 253 6.96 20.17 8.50
C VAL A 253 8.30 19.49 8.79
N LYS A 254 9.39 20.00 8.20
CA LYS A 254 10.76 19.52 8.46
C LYS A 254 11.08 19.56 9.96
N PHE A 255 10.86 20.71 10.59
CA PHE A 255 11.06 20.93 12.01
C PHE A 255 10.22 19.99 12.87
N THR A 256 8.90 19.93 12.64
CA THR A 256 7.99 19.08 13.43
C THR A 256 8.40 17.62 13.38
N ILE A 257 8.73 17.08 12.20
CA ILE A 257 9.13 15.67 12.07
C ILE A 257 10.51 15.43 12.69
N ALA A 258 11.48 16.34 12.50
CA ALA A 258 12.79 16.21 13.10
C ALA A 258 12.71 16.19 14.63
N GLN A 259 11.93 17.09 15.23
CA GLN A 259 11.71 17.15 16.68
C GLN A 259 10.97 15.92 17.21
N ALA A 260 9.91 15.46 16.53
CA ALA A 260 9.14 14.29 16.95
C ALA A 260 9.99 13.01 17.00
N LEU A 261 11.06 12.92 16.21
CA LEU A 261 11.93 11.75 16.10
C LEU A 261 13.29 11.92 16.79
N ALA A 262 13.58 13.09 17.39
CA ALA A 262 14.89 13.43 17.94
C ALA A 262 15.36 12.48 19.06
N ASN A 263 14.42 11.98 19.87
CA ASN A 263 14.70 11.15 21.03
C ASN A 263 14.34 9.66 20.81
N ARG A 264 14.24 9.20 19.56
CA ARG A 264 14.07 7.76 19.29
C ARG A 264 15.30 6.99 19.78
N SER A 265 15.08 5.82 20.37
CA SER A 265 16.15 4.92 20.84
C SER A 265 17.12 4.55 19.73
N ARG A 266 16.62 4.39 18.49
CA ARG A 266 17.41 4.26 17.28
C ARG A 266 17.38 5.59 16.51
N PRO A 267 18.54 6.27 16.33
CA PRO A 267 18.60 7.56 15.64
C PRO A 267 18.18 7.46 14.18
N VAL A 268 17.42 8.46 13.73
CA VAL A 268 16.99 8.63 12.34
C VAL A 268 17.77 9.76 11.69
N ARG A 269 18.25 9.55 10.45
CA ARG A 269 18.99 10.58 9.70
C ARG A 269 18.05 11.43 8.86
N PHE A 270 18.24 12.74 8.90
CA PHE A 270 17.41 13.68 8.14
C PHE A 270 18.12 14.20 6.90
N TYR A 271 17.38 14.22 5.79
CA TYR A 271 17.86 14.70 4.51
C TYR A 271 16.80 15.54 3.81
N GLU A 272 17.22 16.31 2.82
CA GLU A 272 16.32 16.97 1.89
C GLU A 272 16.77 16.76 0.44
N MET A 273 15.79 16.77 -0.47
CA MET A 273 16.04 16.73 -1.90
C MET A 273 16.28 18.13 -2.43
N ARG A 274 17.32 18.28 -3.24
CA ARG A 274 17.57 19.49 -4.02
C ARG A 274 17.74 19.11 -5.49
N GLU A 275 17.37 20.03 -6.37
CA GLU A 275 17.65 19.91 -7.79
C GLU A 275 19.16 20.01 -8.03
N LEU A 276 19.67 19.18 -8.93
CA LEU A 276 21.00 19.37 -9.46
C LEU A 276 20.90 20.34 -10.64
N PHE A 277 21.36 21.57 -10.43
CA PHE A 277 21.27 22.68 -11.38
C PHE A 277 21.62 22.26 -12.82
N GLY A 278 20.78 22.68 -13.78
CA GLY A 278 20.94 22.37 -15.20
C GLY A 278 20.52 20.95 -15.59
N THR A 279 19.89 20.19 -14.68
CA THR A 279 19.45 18.81 -14.96
C THR A 279 18.07 18.53 -14.36
N PHE A 280 17.37 17.53 -14.90
CA PHE A 280 16.12 17.02 -14.31
C PHE A 280 16.35 16.02 -13.16
N ARG A 281 17.51 16.08 -12.49
CA ARG A 281 17.91 15.12 -11.47
C ARG A 281 17.82 15.72 -10.08
N LEU A 282 17.42 14.88 -9.13
CA LEU A 282 17.42 15.22 -7.71
C LEU A 282 18.62 14.59 -7.02
N LYS A 283 19.18 15.31 -6.04
CA LYS A 283 20.23 14.81 -5.15
C LYS A 283 19.82 15.03 -3.70
N LYS A 284 20.17 14.05 -2.86
CA LYS A 284 19.91 14.02 -1.42
C LYS A 284 21.04 14.74 -0.67
N TYR A 285 20.70 15.66 0.22
CA TYR A 285 21.63 16.43 1.06
C TYR A 285 21.23 16.30 2.53
N ALA A 286 22.19 16.30 3.46
CA ALA A 286 21.89 16.28 4.89
C ALA A 286 21.09 17.53 5.27
N LEU A 287 20.08 17.36 6.12
CA LEU A 287 19.30 18.49 6.62
C LEU A 287 20.04 19.16 7.78
N ASN A 288 20.09 20.49 7.77
CA ASN A 288 20.61 21.26 8.89
C ASN A 288 19.52 21.43 9.95
N THR A 289 19.47 20.51 10.92
CA THR A 289 18.47 20.53 12.00
C THR A 289 18.69 21.65 13.00
N ASP A 290 19.94 22.12 13.15
CA ASP A 290 20.28 23.20 14.08
C ASP A 290 19.73 24.53 13.58
N GLU A 291 19.87 24.82 12.29
CA GLU A 291 19.28 26.00 11.66
C GLU A 291 17.74 26.01 11.75
N LEU A 292 17.11 24.85 11.57
CA LEU A 292 15.67 24.72 11.77
C LEU A 292 15.27 25.01 13.21
N SER A 293 16.03 24.50 14.18
CA SER A 293 15.74 24.66 15.62
C SER A 293 16.07 26.07 16.13
N ALA A 294 17.01 26.78 15.50
CA ALA A 294 17.25 28.19 15.77
C ALA A 294 16.11 29.09 15.27
N SER A 295 15.36 28.63 14.26
CA SER A 295 14.30 29.41 13.61
C SER A 295 12.89 29.04 14.09
N LEU A 296 12.69 27.84 14.64
CA LEU A 296 11.39 27.27 14.99
C LEU A 296 11.44 26.51 16.34
N PRO A 297 10.35 26.48 17.12
CA PRO A 297 9.09 27.16 16.86
C PRO A 297 9.23 28.65 17.18
N ARG A 298 8.72 29.50 16.28
CA ARG A 298 8.79 30.95 16.45
C ARG A 298 7.52 31.49 17.09
N ARG A 299 7.67 32.39 18.05
CA ARG A 299 6.61 33.31 18.50
C ARG A 299 6.77 34.63 17.74
N SER A 300 5.72 35.07 17.04
CA SER A 300 5.78 36.28 16.20
C SER A 300 6.13 37.55 16.99
N ARG A 301 5.71 37.62 18.26
CA ARG A 301 5.95 38.75 19.17
C ARG A 301 7.40 38.88 19.65
N THR A 302 8.20 37.82 19.63
CA THR A 302 9.59 37.86 20.11
C THR A 302 10.43 38.89 19.38
N VAL A 303 10.20 39.12 18.08
CA VAL A 303 10.94 40.15 17.34
C VAL A 303 10.56 41.56 17.79
N PHE A 304 9.29 41.81 18.13
CA PHE A 304 8.86 43.13 18.60
C PHE A 304 9.40 43.43 20.00
N GLU A 305 9.38 42.43 20.89
CA GLU A 305 9.94 42.55 22.25
C GLU A 305 11.46 42.82 22.22
N MET A 306 12.20 42.24 21.25
CA MET A 306 13.63 42.56 21.06
C MET A 306 13.90 44.02 20.66
N PHE A 307 12.94 44.71 20.04
CA PHE A 307 13.07 46.13 19.71
C PHE A 307 12.63 47.04 20.86
N GLU A 308 11.69 46.60 21.70
CA GLU A 308 11.31 47.30 22.93
C GLU A 308 12.51 47.40 23.91
N ASP A 309 13.29 46.33 24.06
CA ASP A 309 14.51 46.33 24.90
C ASP A 309 15.64 47.26 24.36
N LEU A 310 15.67 47.52 23.05
CA LEU A 310 16.63 48.44 22.42
C LEU A 310 16.24 49.91 22.62
N ASP A 311 14.93 50.20 22.64
CA ASP A 311 14.42 51.55 22.88
C ASP A 311 14.61 51.97 24.36
N GLU A 312 14.57 51.03 25.30
CA GLU A 312 14.84 51.29 26.73
C GLU A 312 16.34 51.51 27.04
N THR A 313 17.24 50.85 26.31
CA THR A 313 18.70 50.97 26.50
C THR A 313 19.33 52.17 25.78
N GLY A 314 18.63 52.77 24.80
CA GLY A 314 19.03 54.02 24.14
C GLY A 314 18.77 55.30 24.95
N ALA A 315 18.15 55.19 26.12
CA ALA A 315 17.74 56.32 26.96
C ALA A 315 18.68 56.59 28.17
N GLU A 316 19.95 56.16 28.13
CA GLU A 316 20.95 56.61 29.09
C GLU A 316 21.34 58.08 28.84
N VAL A 317 20.57 58.95 29.51
CA VAL A 317 20.91 60.27 30.06
C VAL A 317 22.31 60.78 29.73
N LEU A 318 22.39 61.65 28.71
CA LEU A 318 23.49 62.62 28.58
C LEU A 318 23.51 63.53 29.83
N PRO A 319 24.62 63.61 30.60
CA PRO A 319 24.69 64.51 31.74
C PRO A 319 24.68 65.94 31.23
N LYS A 320 23.71 66.73 31.68
CA LYS A 320 23.64 68.17 31.43
C LYS A 320 24.87 68.85 32.04
N GLN A 321 25.72 69.43 31.19
CA GLN A 321 26.68 70.47 31.57
C GLN A 321 25.95 71.81 31.66
#